data_AF-A0A497FH06-F1
#
_entry.id   AF-A0A497FH06-F1
#
_cell.length_a   1.000
_cell.length_b   1.000
_cell.length_c   1.000
_cell.angle_alpha   90.00
_cell.angle_beta   90.00
_cell.angle_gamma   90.00
#
_symmetry.space_group_name_H-M   'P 1'
#
loop_
_entity.id
_entity.type
_entity.pdbx_description
1 polymer ?
#
loop_
_entity_poly.entity_id
_entity_poly.type
_entity_poly.pdbx_seq_one_letter_code
_entity_poly.pdbx_strand_id
1 'polypeptide(L)'
;ARYYPVTPSLPGLVARIKPLVMTPEKDSLIYAIVKGIEYVTMECPYSTRASSQELKNAIFYLEEKRPGTRFSMFNTYIKMIYPLIREAYYRKEISKKCRKCGEPTNAEICLFCRVKDRISAKREG
;
A
#
# COMPACT_ATOMS: atom_id res chain seq x y z
N ALA A 1 -7.68 3.76 -5.33
CA ALA A 1 -7.30 4.29 -4.00
C ALA A 1 -5.90 3.88 -3.54
N ARG A 2 -5.52 2.58 -3.60
CA ARG A 2 -4.30 2.04 -2.97
C ARG A 2 -2.99 2.81 -3.22
N TYR A 3 -2.76 3.33 -4.43
CA TYR A 3 -1.51 4.01 -4.79
C TYR A 3 -1.59 5.54 -4.76
N TYR A 4 -2.77 6.12 -4.54
CA TYR A 4 -2.93 7.57 -4.46
C TYR A 4 -2.32 8.11 -3.14
N PRO A 5 -1.71 9.30 -3.13
CA PRO A 5 -1.00 9.84 -1.97
C PRO A 5 -1.88 10.04 -0.73
N VAL A 6 -3.16 10.37 -0.94
CA VAL A 6 -4.10 10.71 0.14
C VAL A 6 -5.32 9.81 0.06
N THR A 7 -5.58 9.09 1.14
CA THR A 7 -6.84 8.38 1.36
C THR A 7 -7.63 9.13 2.43
N PRO A 8 -8.79 9.74 2.11
CA PRO A 8 -9.58 10.46 3.09
C PRO A 8 -10.15 9.52 4.15
N SER A 9 -10.51 10.08 5.30
CA SER A 9 -11.20 9.33 6.35
C SER A 9 -12.60 8.93 5.92
N LEU A 10 -13.06 7.79 6.43
CA LEU A 10 -14.44 7.32 6.35
C LEU A 10 -14.92 6.99 7.76
N PRO A 11 -16.23 6.81 8.01
CA PRO A 11 -16.72 6.37 9.32
C PRO A 11 -16.00 5.10 9.80
N GLY A 12 -15.28 5.19 10.92
CA GLY A 12 -14.47 4.09 11.48
C GLY A 12 -13.13 3.84 10.78
N LEU A 13 -12.75 4.60 9.74
CA LEU A 13 -11.45 4.52 9.08
C LEU A 13 -10.72 5.87 9.13
N VAL A 14 -9.55 5.89 9.76
CA VAL A 14 -8.69 7.08 9.78
C VAL A 14 -8.14 7.38 8.39
N ALA A 15 -7.92 8.67 8.13
CA ALA A 15 -7.25 9.13 6.92
C ALA A 15 -5.80 8.61 6.89
N ARG A 16 -5.27 8.35 5.69
CA ARG A 16 -3.89 7.91 5.48
C ARG A 16 -3.25 8.75 4.39
N ILE A 17 -2.04 9.24 4.67
CA ILE A 17 -1.23 9.98 3.72
C ILE A 17 0.09 9.26 3.49
N LYS A 18 0.69 9.44 2.31
CA LYS A 18 2.02 8.94 1.95
C LYS A 18 2.93 10.13 1.64
N PRO A 19 3.56 10.75 2.65
CA PRO A 19 4.36 11.97 2.44
C PRO A 19 5.55 11.73 1.50
N LEU A 20 6.18 10.56 1.59
CA LEU A 20 7.37 10.19 0.81
C LEU A 20 7.05 9.55 -0.54
N VAL A 21 5.81 9.67 -1.04
CA VAL A 21 5.39 8.99 -2.28
C VAL A 21 6.14 9.46 -3.53
N MET A 22 6.68 10.68 -3.49
CA MET A 22 7.54 11.23 -4.55
C MET A 22 9.03 11.20 -4.18
N THR A 23 9.40 10.55 -3.09
CA THR A 23 10.80 10.45 -2.65
C THR A 23 11.34 9.08 -3.07
N PRO A 24 12.36 9.01 -3.93
CA PRO A 24 13.03 7.76 -4.25
C PRO A 24 13.55 7.06 -2.99
N GLU A 25 13.56 5.74 -3.01
CA GLU A 25 14.07 4.92 -1.91
C GLU A 25 15.54 5.21 -1.61
N LYS A 26 16.36 5.38 -2.64
CA LYS A 26 17.77 5.77 -2.52
C LYS A 26 17.91 7.09 -1.75
N ASP A 27 17.08 8.07 -2.04
CA ASP A 27 17.16 9.40 -1.41
C ASP A 27 16.71 9.33 0.05
N SER A 28 15.69 8.53 0.34
CA SER A 28 15.22 8.27 1.72
C SER A 28 16.30 7.58 2.55
N LEU A 29 17.01 6.62 1.96
CA LEU A 29 18.14 5.93 2.59
C LEU A 29 19.31 6.88 2.85
N ILE A 30 19.72 7.67 1.85
CA ILE A 30 20.80 8.65 2.00
C ILE A 30 20.45 9.66 3.10
N TYR A 31 19.19 10.12 3.15
CA TYR A 31 18.73 11.01 4.21
C TYR A 31 18.90 10.38 5.60
N ALA A 32 18.48 9.13 5.78
CA ALA A 32 18.62 8.42 7.05
C ALA A 32 20.10 8.29 7.46
N ILE A 33 20.98 7.94 6.52
CA ILE A 33 22.43 7.84 6.76
C ILE A 33 23.02 9.19 7.18
N VAL A 34 22.76 10.26 6.42
CA VAL A 34 23.29 11.60 6.69
C VAL A 34 22.79 12.16 8.02
N LYS A 35 21.57 11.78 8.42
CA LYS A 35 20.98 12.19 9.71
C LYS A 35 21.33 11.27 10.88
N GLY A 36 22.09 10.20 10.65
CA GLY A 36 22.41 9.22 11.70
C GLY A 36 21.16 8.54 12.28
N ILE A 37 20.12 8.36 11.48
CA ILE A 37 18.90 7.66 11.89
C ILE A 37 19.20 6.17 11.84
N GLU A 38 19.11 5.48 12.99
CA GLU A 38 19.24 4.03 13.04
C GLU A 38 18.04 3.36 12.35
N TYR A 39 18.32 2.36 11.52
CA TYR A 39 17.31 1.58 10.81
C TYR A 39 17.69 0.11 10.73
N VAL A 40 16.67 -0.73 10.55
CA VAL A 40 16.84 -2.18 10.40
C VAL A 40 17.27 -2.49 8.97
N THR A 41 18.43 -3.13 8.82
CA THR A 41 18.98 -3.55 7.52
C THR A 41 18.54 -4.94 7.08
N MET A 42 18.05 -5.78 8.02
CA MET A 42 17.58 -7.12 7.69
C MET A 42 16.26 -7.05 6.89
N GLU A 43 16.19 -7.87 5.84
CA GLU A 43 14.93 -8.11 5.14
C GLU A 43 14.14 -9.25 5.80
N CYS A 44 12.82 -9.28 5.55
CA CYS A 44 11.98 -10.38 6.02
C CYS A 44 12.34 -11.67 5.26
N PRO A 45 12.53 -12.83 5.93
CA PRO A 45 12.84 -14.08 5.23
C PRO A 45 11.73 -14.49 4.23
N TYR A 46 10.50 -14.05 4.47
CA TYR A 46 9.35 -14.31 3.60
C TYR A 46 9.17 -13.29 2.46
N SER A 47 9.95 -12.21 2.39
CA SER A 47 9.80 -11.18 1.33
C SER A 47 10.54 -11.50 0.03
N THR A 48 11.47 -12.47 0.06
CA THR A 48 12.34 -12.82 -1.07
C THR A 48 11.60 -13.25 -2.34
N ARG A 49 10.39 -13.80 -2.20
CA ARG A 49 9.53 -14.25 -3.33
C ARG A 49 8.36 -13.31 -3.61
N ALA A 50 8.40 -12.09 -3.07
CA ALA A 50 7.33 -11.14 -3.31
C ALA A 50 7.40 -10.63 -4.75
N SER A 51 6.29 -10.75 -5.50
CA SER A 51 6.16 -10.22 -6.87
C SER A 51 6.42 -8.71 -6.96
N SER A 52 6.26 -7.99 -5.84
CA SER A 52 6.63 -6.58 -5.76
C SER A 52 8.12 -6.33 -6.00
N GLN A 53 9.00 -7.28 -5.63
CA GLN A 53 10.45 -7.13 -5.81
C GLN A 53 10.83 -7.24 -7.30
N GLU A 54 10.23 -8.19 -8.02
CA GLU A 54 10.42 -8.34 -9.47
C GLU A 54 9.95 -7.08 -10.21
N LEU A 55 8.75 -6.58 -9.89
CA LEU A 55 8.22 -5.36 -10.49
C LEU A 55 9.11 -4.14 -10.19
N LYS A 56 9.60 -4.02 -8.96
CA LYS A 56 10.53 -2.96 -8.55
C LYS A 56 11.81 -2.99 -9.37
N ASN A 57 12.42 -4.16 -9.54
CA ASN A 57 13.63 -4.32 -10.33
C ASN A 57 13.41 -3.96 -11.81
N ALA A 58 12.28 -4.36 -12.39
CA ALA A 58 11.92 -3.98 -13.76
C ALA A 58 11.79 -2.45 -13.92
N ILE A 59 11.15 -1.79 -12.96
CA ILE A 59 11.02 -0.33 -12.94
C ILE A 59 12.38 0.35 -12.78
N PHE A 60 13.27 -0.19 -11.92
CA PHE A 60 14.62 0.34 -11.74
C PHE A 60 15.47 0.22 -12.99
N TYR A 61 15.37 -0.90 -13.71
CA TYR A 61 16.03 -1.05 -15.01
C TYR A 61 15.58 0.02 -16.02
N LEU A 62 14.28 0.33 -16.06
CA LEU A 62 13.77 1.39 -16.93
C LEU A 62 14.25 2.78 -16.51
N GLU A 63 14.29 3.06 -15.21
CA GLU A 63 14.79 4.32 -14.66
C GLU A 63 16.28 4.53 -14.98
N GLU A 64 17.10 3.49 -14.86
CA GLU A 64 18.53 3.55 -15.18
C GLU A 64 18.77 3.90 -16.65
N LYS A 65 17.97 3.32 -17.55
CA LYS A 65 18.05 3.61 -19.00
C LYS A 65 17.47 4.98 -19.36
N ARG A 66 16.48 5.45 -18.62
CA ARG A 66 15.73 6.69 -18.87
C ARG A 66 15.39 7.37 -17.53
N PRO A 67 16.24 8.27 -17.04
CA PRO A 67 16.01 8.98 -15.80
C PRO A 67 14.67 9.73 -15.81
N GLY A 68 13.89 9.61 -14.72
CA GLY A 68 12.58 10.23 -14.59
C GLY A 68 11.40 9.36 -15.04
N THR A 69 11.65 8.13 -15.50
CA THR A 69 10.60 7.17 -15.86
C THR A 69 9.65 6.91 -14.69
N ARG A 70 10.16 6.71 -13.48
CA ARG A 70 9.32 6.49 -12.27
C ARG A 70 8.39 7.66 -11.99
N PHE A 71 8.91 8.89 -12.07
CA PHE A 71 8.14 10.10 -11.86
C PHE A 71 7.10 10.30 -12.96
N SER A 72 7.47 10.06 -14.21
CA SER A 72 6.55 10.13 -15.35
C SER A 72 5.40 9.14 -15.19
N MET A 73 5.69 7.85 -14.93
CA MET A 73 4.68 6.82 -14.68
C MET A 73 3.73 7.18 -13.53
N PHE A 74 4.29 7.63 -12.39
CA PHE A 74 3.47 8.01 -11.25
C PHE A 74 2.61 9.25 -11.54
N ASN A 75 3.17 10.28 -12.19
CA ASN A 75 2.42 11.48 -12.57
C ASN A 75 1.28 11.15 -13.54
N THR A 76 1.52 10.29 -14.53
CA THR A 76 0.47 9.80 -15.43
C THR A 76 -0.60 9.05 -14.66
N TYR A 77 -0.22 8.19 -13.71
CA TYR A 77 -1.17 7.52 -12.84
C TYR A 77 -2.05 8.51 -12.07
N ILE A 78 -1.45 9.52 -11.42
CA ILE A 78 -2.18 10.47 -10.59
C ILE A 78 -3.08 11.41 -11.41
N LYS A 79 -2.57 11.91 -12.54
CA LYS A 79 -3.26 12.95 -13.33
C LYS A 79 -4.28 12.38 -14.32
N MET A 80 -4.03 11.18 -14.86
CA MET A 80 -4.84 10.64 -15.95
C MET A 80 -5.58 9.36 -15.54
N ILE A 81 -4.88 8.39 -14.96
CA ILE A 81 -5.47 7.06 -14.72
C ILE A 81 -6.36 7.06 -13.48
N TYR A 82 -5.92 7.68 -12.38
CA TYR A 82 -6.63 7.67 -11.12
C TYR A 82 -8.01 8.33 -11.19
N PRO A 83 -8.20 9.49 -11.84
CA PRO A 83 -9.53 10.07 -12.03
C PRO A 83 -10.50 9.11 -12.72
N LEU A 84 -10.07 8.45 -13.81
CA LEU A 84 -10.89 7.48 -14.55
C LEU A 84 -11.27 6.26 -13.70
N ILE A 85 -10.32 5.70 -12.95
CA ILE A 85 -10.59 4.60 -12.02
C ILE A 85 -11.55 5.05 -10.93
N ARG A 86 -11.37 6.26 -10.39
CA ARG A 86 -12.23 6.78 -9.34
C ARG A 86 -13.65 6.97 -9.87
N GLU A 87 -13.82 7.55 -11.04
CA GLU A 87 -15.14 7.73 -11.64
C GLU A 87 -15.85 6.38 -11.88
N ALA A 88 -15.15 5.40 -12.45
CA ALA A 88 -15.73 4.10 -12.77
C ALA A 88 -16.07 3.23 -11.54
N TYR A 89 -15.27 3.32 -10.46
CA TYR A 89 -15.33 2.37 -9.35
C TYR A 89 -15.61 2.99 -7.98
N TYR A 90 -15.58 4.31 -7.83
CA TYR A 90 -15.87 4.95 -6.55
C TYR A 90 -17.37 4.98 -6.30
N ARG A 91 -17.88 3.92 -5.69
CA ARG A 91 -19.19 3.95 -5.05
C ARG A 91 -19.02 4.61 -3.67
N LYS A 92 -19.89 5.55 -3.33
CA LYS A 92 -20.08 6.01 -1.93
C LYS A 92 -20.65 4.83 -1.12
N GLU A 93 -19.83 3.82 -0.86
CA GLU A 93 -20.27 2.70 -0.03
C GLU A 93 -20.14 3.11 1.44
N ILE A 94 -21.30 3.16 2.09
CA ILE A 94 -21.41 3.14 3.54
C ILE A 94 -20.71 1.85 3.98
N SER A 95 -19.57 1.97 4.65
CA SER A 95 -18.90 0.79 5.19
C SER A 95 -19.81 0.19 6.27
N LYS A 96 -20.25 -1.05 6.07
CA LYS A 96 -20.94 -1.80 7.12
C LYS A 96 -19.95 -2.05 8.27
N LYS A 97 -20.48 -2.39 9.45
CA LYS A 97 -19.65 -2.81 10.58
C LYS A 97 -19.56 -4.33 10.62
N CYS A 98 -18.37 -4.84 10.89
CA CYS A 98 -18.15 -6.27 11.11
C CYS A 98 -18.98 -6.73 12.31
N ARG A 99 -19.77 -7.81 12.14
CA ARG A 99 -20.60 -8.35 13.24
C ARG A 99 -19.78 -8.81 14.45
N LYS A 100 -18.51 -9.19 14.24
CA LYS A 100 -17.64 -9.76 15.30
C LYS A 100 -16.81 -8.72 16.04
N CYS A 101 -16.21 -7.77 15.32
CA CYS A 101 -15.28 -6.80 15.90
C CYS A 101 -15.69 -5.34 15.74
N GLY A 102 -16.81 -5.05 15.07
CA GLY A 102 -17.32 -3.69 14.85
C GLY A 102 -16.59 -2.86 13.79
N GLU A 103 -15.43 -3.32 13.30
CA GLU A 103 -14.61 -2.59 12.31
C GLU A 103 -15.28 -2.45 10.94
N PRO A 104 -14.99 -1.39 10.17
CA PRO A 104 -15.51 -1.17 8.83
C PRO A 104 -15.19 -2.30 7.85
N THR A 105 -16.21 -2.80 7.15
CA THR A 105 -16.07 -3.83 6.12
C THR A 105 -17.27 -3.83 5.17
N ASN A 106 -17.08 -4.33 3.95
CA ASN A 106 -18.16 -4.56 2.99
C ASN A 106 -18.81 -5.96 3.14
N ALA A 107 -18.23 -6.82 3.97
CA ALA A 107 -18.74 -8.17 4.28
C ALA A 107 -19.46 -8.21 5.63
N GLU A 108 -20.16 -9.31 5.95
CA GLU A 108 -20.74 -9.50 7.29
C GLU A 108 -19.66 -9.65 8.38
N ILE A 109 -18.58 -10.37 8.05
CA ILE A 109 -17.41 -10.58 8.90
C ILE A 109 -16.16 -10.12 8.13
N CYS A 110 -15.35 -9.24 8.74
CA CYS A 110 -14.18 -8.69 8.09
C CYS A 110 -13.12 -9.78 7.77
N LEU A 111 -12.25 -9.50 6.79
CA LEU A 111 -11.22 -10.45 6.36
C LEU A 111 -10.30 -10.86 7.53
N PHE A 112 -9.96 -9.93 8.40
CA PHE A 112 -9.10 -10.20 9.56
C PHE A 112 -9.72 -11.23 10.51
N CYS A 113 -11.00 -11.06 10.88
CA CYS A 113 -11.72 -12.01 11.72
C CYS A 113 -11.81 -13.40 11.06
N ARG A 114 -12.12 -13.46 9.75
CA ARG A 114 -12.19 -14.74 9.03
C ARG A 114 -10.85 -15.48 9.03
N VAL A 115 -9.74 -14.76 8.87
CA VAL A 115 -8.39 -15.35 8.91
C VAL A 115 -8.07 -15.84 10.31
N LYS A 116 -8.35 -15.05 11.35
CA LYS A 116 -8.14 -15.43 12.75
C LYS A 116 -8.88 -16.72 13.10
N ASP A 117 -10.14 -16.84 12.69
CA ASP A 117 -10.98 -18.00 12.98
C ASP A 117 -10.47 -19.27 12.29
N ARG A 118 -10.00 -19.15 11.05
CA ARG A 118 -9.37 -20.26 10.33
C ARG A 118 -8.08 -20.74 10.99
N ILE A 119 -7.30 -19.83 11.57
CA ILE A 119 -6.06 -20.19 12.27
C ILE A 119 -6.39 -20.90 13.60
N SER A 120 -7.39 -20.42 14.34
CA SER A 120 -7.82 -21.06 15.60
C SER A 120 -8.37 -22.48 15.36
N ALA A 121 -9.21 -22.68 14.35
CA ALA A 121 -9.78 -23.99 14.03
C ALA A 121 -8.72 -25.03 13.62
N LYS A 122 -7.58 -24.60 13.04
CA LYS A 122 -6.45 -25.48 12.70
C LYS A 122 -5.54 -25.85 13.88
N ARG A 123 -5.73 -25.23 15.06
CA ARG A 123 -4.94 -25.56 16.26
C ARG A 123 -5.61 -26.62 17.13
N GLU A 124 -6.89 -26.89 16.92
CA GLU A 124 -7.72 -27.81 17.72
C GLU A 124 -7.89 -29.19 17.06
N GLY A 125 -7.34 -29.40 15.85
CA GLY A 125 -7.31 -30.69 15.15
C GLY A 125 -5.92 -30.96 14.61
#